data_AF-A0A920ISU6-F1
#
_entry.id   AF-A0A920ISU6-F1
#
_cell.length_a   1.000
_cell.length_b   1.000
_cell.length_c   1.000
_cell.angle_alpha   90.00
_cell.angle_beta   90.00
_cell.angle_gamma   90.00
#
_symmetry.space_group_name_H-M   'P 1'
#
loop_
_entity.id
_entity.type
_entity.pdbx_description
1 polymer ?
#
loop_
_entity_poly.entity_id
_entity_poly.type
_entity_poly.pdbx_seq_one_letter_code
_entity_poly.pdbx_strand_id
1 'polypeptide(L)'
;MSGVEIEFTGLISDSLTFDMNLAFLDSEVTSDYEVLDNVDAYQYFFGEEDLRYGLRENIRGNKLAKSPEFTADLSVVYETDLASGNSLTAICSM
;
A
#
# COMPACT_ATOMS: atom_id res chain seq x y z
N MET A 1 9.56 4.39 -10.58
CA MET A 1 8.50 4.57 -9.57
C MET A 1 8.44 6.03 -9.20
N SER A 2 7.23 6.59 -9.22
CA SER A 2 6.94 7.98 -8.87
C SER A 2 5.58 8.02 -8.20
N GLY A 3 5.34 9.00 -7.33
CA GLY A 3 4.06 9.09 -6.63
C GLY A 3 3.88 10.44 -5.97
N VAL A 4 2.69 10.62 -5.39
CA VAL A 4 2.32 11.78 -4.58
C VAL A 4 1.74 11.28 -3.28
N GLU A 5 2.21 11.86 -2.18
CA GLU A 5 1.72 11.59 -0.83
C GLU A 5 1.14 12.88 -0.25
N ILE A 6 0.02 12.73 0.48
CA ILE A 6 -0.65 13.81 1.19
C ILE A 6 -0.82 13.35 2.62
N GLU A 7 -0.19 14.08 3.54
CA GLU A 7 -0.29 13.88 4.97
C GLU A 7 -0.90 15.13 5.59
N PHE A 8 -1.92 14.94 6.42
CA PHE A 8 -2.59 16.02 7.12
C PHE A 8 -2.98 15.58 8.53
N THR A 9 -2.49 16.32 9.51
CA THR A 9 -2.92 16.21 10.91
C THR A 9 -3.39 17.56 11.39
N GLY A 10 -4.56 17.61 12.04
CA GLY A 10 -5.14 18.86 12.49
C GLY A 10 -6.08 18.71 13.67
N LEU A 11 -6.07 19.73 14.53
CA LEU A 11 -7.12 19.97 15.51
C LEU A 11 -8.24 20.73 14.80
N ILE A 12 -9.38 20.07 14.61
CA ILE A 12 -10.55 20.63 13.95
C ILE A 12 -11.37 21.48 14.94
N SER A 13 -11.39 21.08 16.20
CA SER A 13 -11.94 21.82 17.34
C SER A 13 -11.21 21.44 18.62
N ASP A 14 -11.55 22.07 19.74
CA ASP A 14 -11.03 21.74 21.08
C ASP A 14 -11.27 20.28 21.49
N SER A 15 -12.23 19.61 20.84
CA SER A 15 -12.67 18.25 21.13
C SER A 15 -12.47 17.28 19.97
N LEU A 16 -11.93 17.71 18.82
CA LEU A 16 -11.86 16.87 17.63
C LEU A 16 -10.49 16.99 16.95
N THR A 17 -9.78 15.88 16.87
CA THR A 17 -8.54 15.71 16.13
C THR A 17 -8.79 14.84 14.91
N PHE A 18 -8.18 15.20 13.79
CA PHE A 18 -8.24 14.49 12.53
C PHE A 18 -6.83 14.26 11.99
N ASP A 19 -6.56 13.04 11.55
CA ASP A 19 -5.31 12.61 10.96
C ASP A 19 -5.60 11.82 9.68
N MET A 20 -4.84 12.06 8.62
CA MET A 20 -5.06 11.45 7.32
C MET A 20 -3.76 11.32 6.54
N ASN A 21 -3.54 10.12 6.02
CA ASN A 21 -2.42 9.79 5.13
C ASN A 21 -2.96 9.17 3.84
N LEU A 22 -2.71 9.83 2.71
CA LEU A 22 -3.08 9.35 1.38
C LEU A 22 -1.82 9.20 0.52
N ALA A 23 -1.72 8.12 -0.25
CA ALA A 23 -0.65 7.95 -1.22
C ALA A 23 -1.19 7.48 -2.57
N PHE A 24 -0.62 8.02 -3.64
CA PHE A 24 -0.84 7.62 -5.02
C PHE A 24 0.50 7.23 -5.63
N LEU A 25 0.62 5.99 -6.11
CA LEU A 25 1.88 5.42 -6.57
C LEU A 25 1.77 4.90 -8.00
N ASP A 26 2.63 5.39 -8.88
CA ASP A 26 2.89 4.77 -10.17
C ASP A 26 4.13 3.87 -10.08
N SER A 27 3.86 2.57 -10.09
CA SER A 27 4.84 1.50 -9.86
C SER A 27 5.21 0.76 -11.15
N GLU A 28 5.05 1.35 -12.32
CA GLU A 28 5.32 0.68 -13.59
C GLU A 28 6.81 0.37 -13.84
N VAL A 29 7.06 -0.81 -14.40
CA VAL A 29 8.39 -1.23 -14.88
C VAL A 29 8.61 -0.65 -16.28
N THR A 30 9.51 0.33 -16.41
CA THR A 30 9.72 1.07 -17.66
C THR A 30 10.85 0.53 -18.55
N SER A 31 11.70 -0.33 -18.00
CA SER A 31 12.82 -0.98 -18.71
C SER A 31 12.54 -2.46 -18.94
N ASP A 32 13.13 -3.02 -20.00
CA ASP A 32 13.07 -4.46 -20.24
C ASP A 32 13.69 -5.23 -19.06
N TYR A 33 12.92 -6.14 -18.48
CA TYR A 33 13.35 -6.95 -17.36
C TYR A 33 12.67 -8.31 -17.40
N GLU A 34 13.49 -9.35 -17.54
CA GLU A 34 13.04 -10.75 -17.64
C GLU A 34 12.88 -11.33 -16.24
N VAL A 35 11.68 -11.83 -15.93
CA VAL A 35 11.41 -12.54 -14.68
C VAL A 35 10.86 -13.92 -14.96
N LEU A 36 11.10 -14.83 -14.03
CA LEU A 36 10.53 -16.15 -14.03
C LEU A 36 9.44 -16.21 -12.95
N ASP A 37 8.21 -16.52 -13.33
CA ASP A 37 7.16 -16.79 -12.34
C ASP A 37 7.44 -18.14 -11.67
N ASN A 38 7.46 -18.13 -10.34
CA ASN A 38 7.65 -19.34 -9.57
C ASN A 38 6.50 -20.34 -9.74
N VAL A 39 5.28 -19.87 -10.04
CA VAL A 39 4.12 -20.74 -10.28
C VAL A 39 4.33 -21.56 -11.57
N ASP A 40 4.79 -20.91 -12.63
CA ASP A 40 5.00 -21.57 -13.93
C ASP A 40 6.26 -22.45 -13.92
N ALA A 41 7.31 -21.99 -13.24
CA ALA A 41 8.58 -22.70 -13.13
C ALA A 41 8.53 -23.89 -12.16
N TYR A 42 7.51 -23.99 -11.29
CA TYR A 42 7.45 -24.95 -10.19
C TYR A 42 7.61 -26.40 -10.63
N GLN A 43 7.14 -26.74 -11.83
CA GLN A 43 7.15 -28.10 -12.37
C GLN A 43 8.52 -28.57 -12.87
N TYR A 44 9.47 -27.67 -13.10
CA TYR A 44 10.77 -28.00 -13.72
C TYR A 44 11.87 -28.15 -12.68
N PHE A 45 12.63 -29.25 -12.75
CA PHE A 45 13.69 -29.58 -11.78
C PHE A 45 15.08 -29.73 -12.43
N PHE A 46 16.05 -30.27 -11.70
CA PHE A 46 17.41 -30.53 -12.21
C PHE A 46 17.37 -31.33 -13.51
N GLY A 47 18.05 -30.83 -14.55
CA GLY A 47 18.05 -31.39 -15.91
C GLY A 47 17.05 -30.75 -16.87
N GLU A 48 16.16 -29.87 -16.39
CA GLU A 48 15.18 -29.14 -17.21
C GLU A 48 15.41 -27.61 -17.17
N GLU A 49 16.64 -27.18 -16.89
CA GLU A 49 16.99 -25.77 -16.71
C GLU A 49 16.70 -24.92 -17.95
N ASP A 50 16.90 -25.48 -19.15
CA ASP A 50 16.63 -24.79 -20.41
C ASP A 50 15.12 -24.53 -20.62
N LEU A 51 14.28 -25.52 -20.30
CA LEU A 51 12.82 -25.38 -20.35
C LEU A 51 12.37 -24.33 -19.35
N ARG A 52 12.91 -24.37 -18.12
CA ARG A 52 12.64 -23.38 -17.07
C ARG A 52 13.07 -21.98 -17.48
N TYR A 53 14.22 -21.84 -18.13
CA TYR A 53 14.76 -20.54 -18.56
C TYR A 53 13.96 -19.92 -19.72
N GLY A 54 13.34 -20.76 -20.56
CA GLY A 54 12.46 -20.36 -21.65
C GLY A 54 11.10 -19.81 -21.21
N LEU A 55 10.71 -20.01 -19.94
CA LEU A 55 9.46 -19.46 -19.37
C LEU A 55 9.59 -18.02 -18.87
N ARG A 56 10.75 -17.38 -19.03
CA ARG A 56 10.91 -15.99 -18.58
C ARG A 56 10.11 -15.05 -19.47
N GLU A 57 9.54 -14.05 -18.82
CA GLU A 57 8.75 -13.03 -19.48
C GLU A 57 9.32 -11.64 -19.18
N ASN A 58 9.34 -10.80 -20.21
CA ASN A 58 9.63 -9.39 -20.05
C ASN A 58 8.42 -8.70 -19.41
N ILE A 59 8.61 -8.17 -18.20
CA ILE A 59 7.56 -7.50 -17.45
C ILE A 59 7.55 -5.98 -17.62
N ARG A 60 8.16 -5.47 -18.68
CA ARG A 60 8.03 -4.06 -19.04
C ARG A 60 6.56 -3.69 -19.27
N GLY A 61 6.11 -2.63 -18.60
CA GLY A 61 4.72 -2.18 -18.59
C GLY A 61 3.89 -2.79 -17.44
N ASN A 62 4.40 -3.79 -16.73
CA ASN A 62 3.69 -4.35 -15.58
C ASN A 62 3.80 -3.40 -14.37
N LYS A 63 2.75 -3.38 -13.55
CA LYS A 63 2.79 -2.77 -12.21
C LYS A 63 3.55 -3.69 -11.26
N LEU A 64 4.36 -3.10 -10.38
CA LEU A 64 5.11 -3.88 -9.41
C LEU A 64 4.16 -4.59 -8.44
N ALA A 65 4.42 -5.87 -8.23
CA ALA A 65 3.69 -6.66 -7.26
C ALA A 65 3.84 -6.08 -5.85
N LYS A 66 2.76 -6.07 -5.07
CA LYS A 66 2.71 -5.57 -3.69
C LYS A 66 2.96 -4.05 -3.55
N SER A 67 2.87 -3.30 -4.64
CA SER A 67 2.90 -1.83 -4.64
C SER A 67 1.51 -1.31 -5.00
N PRO A 68 0.59 -1.16 -4.03
CA PRO A 68 -0.75 -0.64 -4.29
C PRO A 68 -0.68 0.76 -4.91
N GLU A 69 -1.52 1.03 -5.91
CA GLU A 69 -1.53 2.32 -6.61
C GLU A 69 -2.15 3.43 -5.77
N PHE A 70 -2.99 3.07 -4.80
CA PHE A 70 -3.64 3.99 -3.88
C PHE A 70 -3.68 3.39 -2.47
N THR A 71 -3.30 4.20 -1.47
CA THR A 71 -3.50 3.88 -0.05
C THR A 71 -4.14 5.07 0.64
N ALA A 72 -5.03 4.77 1.58
CA ALA A 72 -5.65 5.75 2.46
C ALA A 72 -5.67 5.21 3.88
N ASP A 73 -5.27 6.04 4.82
CA ASP A 73 -5.36 5.83 6.25
C ASP A 73 -5.99 7.09 6.85
N LEU A 74 -7.04 6.89 7.63
CA LEU A 74 -7.85 7.98 8.17
C LEU A 74 -8.12 7.73 9.65
N SER A 75 -7.85 8.72 10.51
CA SER A 75 -8.12 8.63 11.93
C SER A 75 -8.80 9.89 12.46
N VAL A 76 -9.80 9.68 13.31
CA VAL A 76 -10.55 10.75 13.97
C VAL A 76 -10.63 10.43 15.46
N VAL A 77 -10.27 11.41 16.28
CA VAL A 77 -10.31 11.33 17.74
C VAL A 77 -11.23 12.42 18.27
N TYR A 78 -12.24 12.03 19.04
CA TYR A 78 -13.15 12.94 19.72
C TYR A 78 -12.98 12.83 21.24
N GLU A 79 -12.77 13.95 21.91
CA GLU A 79 -12.54 14.04 23.35
C GLU A 79 -13.49 15.04 24.00
N THR A 80 -14.18 14.63 25.06
CA THR A 80 -15.12 15.53 25.78
C THR A 80 -15.31 15.12 27.23
N ASP A 81 -15.73 16.07 28.07
CA ASP A 81 -16.14 15.81 29.44
C ASP A 81 -17.65 15.57 29.52
N LEU A 82 -18.04 14.48 30.17
CA LEU A 82 -19.43 14.11 30.41
C LEU A 82 -19.97 14.86 31.64
N ALA A 83 -21.29 15.08 31.67
CA ALA A 83 -21.96 15.68 32.83
C ALA A 83 -21.77 14.90 34.14
N SER A 84 -21.36 13.64 34.08
CA SER A 84 -21.00 12.82 35.25
C SER A 84 -19.62 13.16 35.84
N GLY A 85 -18.86 14.07 35.22
CA GLY A 85 -17.47 14.39 35.60
C GLY A 85 -16.42 13.40 35.06
N ASN A 86 -16.82 12.48 34.18
CA ASN A 86 -15.90 11.55 33.53
C ASN A 86 -15.51 12.09 32.14
N SER A 87 -14.30 11.78 31.66
CA SER A 87 -13.93 12.06 30.27
C SER A 87 -14.32 10.90 29.34
N LEU A 88 -14.64 11.25 28.10
CA LEU A 88 -14.89 10.33 27.00
C LEU A 88 -13.87 10.59 25.89
N THR A 89 -13.19 9.54 25.45
CA THR A 89 -12.38 9.53 24.23
C THR A 89 -12.96 8.48 23.28
N ALA A 90 -13.33 8.92 22.07
CA ALA A 90 -13.80 8.05 21.00
C ALA A 90 -12.80 8.12 19.83
N ILE A 91 -12.36 6.97 19.36
CA ILE A 91 -11.40 6.85 18.25
C ILE A 91 -12.08 6.06 17.13
N CYS A 92 -12.00 6.60 15.91
CA CYS A 92 -12.40 5.92 14.69
C CYS A 92 -11.21 5.94 13.72
N SER A 93 -10.78 4.77 13.25
CA SER A 93 -9.66 4.65 12.31
C SER A 93 -10.03 3.69 11.19
N MET A 94 -9.58 3.98 9.96
CA MET A 94 -9.92 3.24 8.74
C MET A 94 -8.72 3.08 7.83
#